data_AF-A0A953XHX2-F1
#
_entry.id   AF-A0A953XHX2-F1
#
_cell.length_a   1.000
_cell.length_b   1.000
_cell.length_c   1.000
_cell.angle_alpha   90.00
_cell.angle_beta   90.00
_cell.angle_gamma   90.00
#
_symmetry.space_group_name_H-M   'P 1'
#
loop_
_entity.id
_entity.type
_entity.pdbx_description
1 polymer ?
#
loop_
_entity_poly.entity_id
_entity_poly.type
_entity_poly.pdbx_seq_one_letter_code
_entity_poly.pdbx_strand_id
1 'polypeptide(L)'
;MSRYHPVKPRKGKKHRQQQETQHEELSYEERYRKSVDETADAIYQKNGGDSIDAAIRRAERTLALYEKDLDALDNSDDPGRRWKITPTAALQWQRELERQQKRKDDLYKECWGMARKLVDEWMAEKAQQQGTQPQPPAEDFHQDETRPSISIERRQADAGHSAA
;
A
#
# COMPACT_ATOMS: atom_id res chain seq x y z
N MET A 1 -54.27 -56.64 10.62
CA MET A 1 -52.97 -56.24 11.20
C MET A 1 -52.57 -54.90 10.60
N SER A 2 -52.95 -53.80 11.25
CA SER A 2 -52.72 -52.43 10.76
C SER A 2 -51.34 -51.95 11.19
N ARG A 3 -50.43 -51.69 10.23
CA ARG A 3 -49.11 -51.13 10.51
C ARG A 3 -49.23 -49.62 10.64
N TYR A 4 -49.18 -49.13 11.87
CA TYR A 4 -49.07 -47.73 12.22
C TYR A 4 -47.70 -47.20 11.77
N HIS A 5 -47.64 -46.20 10.90
CA HIS A 5 -46.43 -45.43 10.62
C HIS A 5 -46.49 -44.09 11.37
N PRO A 6 -45.54 -43.80 12.28
CA PRO A 6 -45.49 -42.49 12.92
C PRO A 6 -45.03 -41.43 11.92
N VAL A 7 -45.91 -40.47 11.64
CA VAL A 7 -45.63 -39.25 10.89
C VAL A 7 -44.73 -38.36 11.75
N LYS A 8 -43.49 -38.12 11.30
CA LYS A 8 -42.58 -37.18 11.95
C LYS A 8 -43.10 -35.74 11.79
N PRO A 9 -43.11 -34.92 12.85
CA PRO A 9 -43.52 -33.52 12.73
C PRO A 9 -42.53 -32.75 11.86
N ARG A 10 -43.09 -32.02 10.89
CA ARG A 10 -42.40 -31.12 9.97
C ARG A 10 -41.80 -29.99 10.79
N LYS A 11 -40.48 -30.00 11.01
CA LYS A 11 -39.78 -28.91 11.70
C LYS A 11 -40.04 -27.62 10.94
N GLY A 12 -40.67 -26.69 11.64
CA GLY A 12 -41.09 -25.40 11.13
C GLY A 12 -39.92 -24.62 10.54
N LYS A 13 -40.23 -23.93 9.43
CA LYS A 13 -39.45 -22.84 8.87
C LYS A 13 -39.15 -21.84 9.99
N LYS A 14 -37.93 -21.83 10.50
CA LYS A 14 -37.44 -20.77 11.37
C LYS A 14 -36.64 -19.79 10.53
N HIS A 15 -37.10 -18.53 10.60
CA HIS A 15 -36.38 -17.31 10.35
C HIS A 15 -35.41 -17.28 9.17
N ARG A 16 -35.93 -16.77 8.05
CA ARG A 16 -35.16 -15.89 7.17
C ARG A 16 -34.69 -14.71 8.03
N GLN A 17 -33.48 -14.80 8.57
CA GLN A 17 -32.76 -13.63 9.05
C GLN A 17 -32.59 -12.74 7.83
N GLN A 18 -33.36 -11.65 7.80
CA GLN A 18 -33.02 -10.49 7.01
C GLN A 18 -31.67 -10.05 7.57
N GLN A 19 -30.61 -10.32 6.83
CA GLN A 19 -29.38 -9.58 6.99
C GLN A 19 -29.75 -8.14 6.60
N GLU A 20 -30.02 -7.32 7.62
CA GLU A 20 -29.91 -5.88 7.50
C GLU A 20 -28.46 -5.62 7.10
N THR A 21 -28.23 -5.50 5.80
CA THR A 21 -27.03 -4.86 5.27
C THR A 21 -27.10 -3.43 5.78
N GLN A 22 -26.49 -3.18 6.94
CA GLN A 22 -26.19 -1.84 7.41
C GLN A 22 -25.25 -1.25 6.35
N HIS A 23 -25.83 -0.60 5.36
CA HIS A 23 -25.09 0.28 4.46
C HIS A 23 -24.68 1.47 5.31
N GLU A 24 -23.53 1.34 5.96
CA GLU A 24 -22.81 2.45 6.55
C GLU A 24 -22.56 3.44 5.40
N GLU A 25 -23.34 4.52 5.37
CA GLU A 25 -23.15 5.57 4.37
C GLU A 25 -21.81 6.23 4.66
N LEU A 26 -20.77 5.74 3.99
CA LEU A 26 -19.44 6.34 4.02
C LEU A 26 -19.58 7.84 3.70
N SER A 27 -18.83 8.65 4.44
CA SER A 27 -18.69 10.08 4.16
C SER A 27 -18.19 10.28 2.73
N TYR A 28 -18.50 11.44 2.12
CA TYR A 28 -17.99 11.78 0.80
C TYR A 28 -16.47 11.59 0.70
N GLU A 29 -15.74 12.02 1.74
CA GLU A 29 -14.29 11.91 1.79
C GLU A 29 -13.81 10.45 1.85
N GLU A 30 -14.52 9.59 2.57
CA GLU A 30 -14.21 8.15 2.63
C GLU A 30 -14.48 7.46 1.30
N ARG A 31 -15.59 7.80 0.62
CA ARG A 31 -15.89 7.29 -0.73
C ARG A 31 -14.83 7.71 -1.73
N TYR A 32 -14.40 8.96 -1.65
CA TYR A 32 -13.33 9.48 -2.50
C TYR A 32 -12.01 8.74 -2.25
N ARG A 33 -11.55 8.65 -1.00
CA ARG A 33 -10.31 7.94 -0.65
C ARG A 33 -10.37 6.49 -1.13
N LYS A 34 -11.45 5.77 -0.82
CA LYS A 34 -11.66 4.40 -1.27
C LYS A 34 -11.63 4.27 -2.79
N SER A 35 -12.26 5.21 -3.52
CA SER A 35 -12.25 5.22 -4.99
C SER A 35 -10.84 5.42 -5.55
N VAL A 36 -10.03 6.29 -4.93
CA VAL A 36 -8.63 6.50 -5.32
C VAL A 36 -7.81 5.25 -5.02
N ASP A 37 -7.96 4.64 -3.85
CA ASP A 37 -7.25 3.42 -3.45
C ASP A 37 -7.53 2.28 -4.44
N GLU A 38 -8.81 1.98 -4.70
CA GLU A 38 -9.23 0.91 -5.61
C GLU A 38 -8.73 1.16 -7.04
N THR A 39 -8.77 2.41 -7.50
CA THR A 39 -8.26 2.78 -8.83
C THR A 39 -6.74 2.67 -8.89
N ALA A 40 -6.02 3.09 -7.84
CA ALA A 40 -4.57 2.99 -7.75
C ALA A 40 -4.12 1.52 -7.77
N ASP A 41 -4.79 0.64 -7.04
CA ASP A 41 -4.51 -0.79 -7.03
C ASP A 41 -4.78 -1.43 -8.40
N ALA A 42 -5.87 -1.06 -9.07
CA ALA A 42 -6.17 -1.55 -10.42
C ALA A 42 -5.09 -1.13 -11.44
N ILE A 43 -4.62 0.12 -11.36
CA ILE A 43 -3.54 0.63 -12.23
C ILE A 43 -2.22 -0.06 -11.89
N TYR A 44 -1.92 -0.25 -10.60
CA TYR A 44 -0.73 -0.94 -10.14
C TYR A 44 -0.63 -2.35 -10.70
N GLN A 45 -1.70 -3.14 -10.59
CA GLN A 45 -1.77 -4.49 -11.15
C GLN A 45 -1.57 -4.48 -12.66
N LYS A 46 -2.28 -3.58 -13.37
CA LYS A 46 -2.18 -3.46 -14.84
C LYS A 46 -0.77 -3.08 -15.32
N ASN A 47 -0.04 -2.30 -14.52
CA ASN A 47 1.33 -1.86 -14.83
C ASN A 47 2.41 -2.85 -14.36
N GLY A 48 2.02 -4.09 -14.04
CA GLY A 48 2.96 -5.16 -13.71
C GLY A 48 3.34 -5.24 -12.23
N GLY A 49 2.56 -4.62 -11.35
CA GLY A 49 2.72 -4.71 -9.90
C GLY A 49 2.80 -6.16 -9.40
N ASP A 50 1.96 -7.06 -9.93
CA ASP A 50 1.97 -8.48 -9.60
C ASP A 50 3.32 -9.16 -9.83
N SER A 51 4.03 -8.75 -10.89
CA SER A 51 5.36 -9.29 -11.21
C SER A 51 6.41 -8.82 -10.21
N ILE A 52 6.33 -7.57 -9.77
CA ILE A 52 7.21 -7.00 -8.75
C ILE A 52 6.95 -7.71 -7.41
N ASP A 53 5.69 -7.85 -7.01
CA ASP A 53 5.30 -8.55 -5.79
C ASP A 53 5.69 -10.04 -5.82
N ALA A 54 5.61 -10.69 -6.98
CA ALA A 54 6.11 -12.05 -7.14
C ALA A 54 7.64 -12.12 -7.00
N ALA A 55 8.38 -11.14 -7.53
CA ALA A 55 9.83 -11.06 -7.40
C ALA A 55 10.26 -10.84 -5.94
N ILE A 56 9.61 -9.91 -5.23
CA ILE A 56 9.81 -9.66 -3.79
C ILE A 56 9.60 -10.95 -3.00
N ARG A 57 8.45 -11.61 -3.18
CA ARG A 57 8.13 -12.88 -2.48
C ARG A 57 9.12 -14.00 -2.77
N ARG A 58 9.74 -14.04 -3.95
CA ARG A 58 10.80 -15.02 -4.26
C ARG A 58 12.11 -14.69 -3.54
N ALA A 59 12.49 -13.42 -3.51
CA ALA A 59 13.69 -12.97 -2.82
C ALA A 59 13.59 -13.20 -1.31
N GLU A 60 12.47 -12.81 -0.68
CA GLU A 60 12.19 -13.04 0.75
C GLU A 60 12.26 -14.52 1.11
N ARG A 61 11.62 -15.39 0.32
CA ARG A 61 11.69 -16.84 0.55
C ARG A 61 13.11 -17.38 0.47
N THR A 62 13.91 -16.86 -0.46
CA THR A 62 15.30 -17.31 -0.64
C THR A 62 16.17 -16.86 0.52
N LEU A 63 16.00 -15.63 1.01
CA LEU A 63 16.69 -15.11 2.18
C LEU A 63 16.28 -15.85 3.46
N ALA A 64 14.99 -16.17 3.62
CA ALA A 64 14.53 -16.99 4.75
C ALA A 64 15.12 -18.41 4.76
N LEU A 65 15.49 -18.97 3.60
CA LEU A 65 16.23 -20.23 3.55
C LEU A 65 17.68 -20.06 4.01
N TYR A 66 18.30 -18.92 3.68
CA TYR A 66 19.65 -18.60 4.13
C TYR A 66 19.70 -18.37 5.64
N GLU A 67 18.74 -17.65 6.22
CA GLU A 67 18.63 -17.47 7.68
C GLU A 67 18.48 -18.81 8.41
N LYS A 68 17.63 -19.71 7.90
CA LYS A 68 17.51 -21.07 8.44
C LYS A 68 18.81 -21.88 8.35
N ASP A 69 19.61 -21.64 7.33
CA ASP A 69 20.92 -22.28 7.19
C ASP A 69 21.94 -21.71 8.19
N LEU A 70 21.89 -20.40 8.47
CA LEU A 70 22.68 -19.77 9.53
C LEU A 70 22.30 -20.31 10.92
N ASP A 71 21.00 -20.32 11.24
CA ASP A 71 20.50 -20.84 12.51
C ASP A 71 20.92 -22.30 12.71
N ALA A 72 20.91 -23.09 11.64
CA ALA A 72 21.33 -24.49 11.72
C ALA A 72 22.84 -24.67 11.89
N LEU A 73 23.66 -23.74 11.37
CA LEU A 73 25.11 -23.75 11.59
C LEU A 73 25.45 -23.40 13.04
N ASP A 74 24.75 -22.44 13.62
CA ASP A 74 24.97 -22.02 15.01
C ASP A 74 24.52 -23.09 16.02
N ASN A 75 23.58 -23.96 15.63
CA ASN A 75 22.98 -24.96 16.52
C ASN A 75 23.37 -26.42 16.23
N SER A 76 24.18 -26.71 15.21
CA SER A 76 24.55 -28.10 14.86
C SER A 76 26.05 -28.30 14.70
N ASP A 77 26.59 -29.30 15.40
CA ASP A 77 27.96 -29.80 15.27
C ASP A 77 28.14 -30.73 14.06
N ASP A 78 27.30 -30.66 13.02
CA ASP A 78 27.41 -31.55 11.85
C ASP A 78 28.47 -31.02 10.87
N PRO A 79 29.68 -31.63 10.82
CA PRO A 79 30.76 -31.16 9.96
C PRO A 79 30.49 -31.40 8.47
N GLY A 80 29.41 -32.12 8.10
CA GLY A 80 29.04 -32.43 6.72
C GLY A 80 28.06 -31.46 6.08
N ARG A 81 27.55 -30.45 6.81
CA ARG A 81 26.48 -29.59 6.32
C ARG A 81 26.94 -28.70 5.16
N ARG A 82 26.17 -28.72 4.07
CA ARG A 82 26.37 -27.84 2.91
C ARG A 82 25.34 -26.72 2.92
N TRP A 83 25.77 -25.52 2.56
CA TRP A 83 24.90 -24.38 2.32
C TRP A 83 23.90 -24.68 1.22
N LYS A 84 22.60 -24.45 1.46
CA LYS A 84 21.61 -24.45 0.38
C LYS A 84 21.71 -23.15 -0.43
N ILE A 85 21.94 -22.05 0.28
CA ILE A 85 22.21 -20.73 -0.30
C ILE A 85 23.56 -20.25 0.21
N THR A 86 24.49 -19.93 -0.69
CA THR A 86 25.79 -19.38 -0.29
C THR A 86 25.65 -17.93 0.18
N PRO A 87 26.53 -17.45 1.08
CA PRO A 87 26.50 -16.05 1.52
C PRO A 87 26.55 -15.03 0.37
N THR A 88 27.31 -15.33 -0.69
CA THR A 88 27.38 -14.49 -1.89
C THR A 88 26.04 -14.44 -2.63
N ALA A 89 25.35 -15.57 -2.76
CA ALA A 89 24.02 -15.62 -3.38
C ALA A 89 22.98 -14.89 -2.50
N ALA A 90 23.05 -15.04 -1.18
CA ALA A 90 22.18 -14.31 -0.26
C ALA A 90 22.34 -12.78 -0.41
N LEU A 91 23.57 -12.28 -0.50
CA LEU A 91 23.82 -10.86 -0.75
C LEU A 91 23.22 -10.37 -2.09
N GLN A 92 23.29 -11.19 -3.14
CA GLN A 92 22.67 -10.85 -4.42
C GLN A 92 21.15 -10.77 -4.31
N TRP A 93 20.52 -11.70 -3.59
CA TRP A 93 19.08 -11.70 -3.35
C TRP A 93 18.64 -10.54 -2.45
N GLN A 94 19.46 -10.13 -1.49
CA GLN A 94 19.19 -8.95 -0.67
C GLN A 94 19.18 -7.67 -1.51
N ARG A 95 20.18 -7.47 -2.38
CA ARG A 95 20.21 -6.35 -3.32
C ARG A 95 19.06 -6.39 -4.33
N GLU A 96 18.66 -7.58 -4.75
CA GLU A 96 17.48 -7.75 -5.60
C GLU A 96 16.20 -7.34 -4.87
N LEU A 97 16.03 -7.76 -3.62
CA LEU A 97 14.89 -7.41 -2.78
C LEU A 97 14.77 -5.89 -2.63
N GLU A 98 15.86 -5.23 -2.22
CA GLU A 98 15.90 -3.76 -2.07
C GLU A 98 15.54 -3.04 -3.37
N ARG A 99 16.05 -3.53 -4.51
CA ARG A 99 15.74 -2.96 -5.82
C ARG A 99 14.27 -3.10 -6.19
N GLN A 100 13.68 -4.28 -5.94
CA GLN A 100 12.26 -4.51 -6.24
C GLN A 100 11.34 -3.75 -5.29
N GLN A 101 11.70 -3.61 -4.01
CA GLN A 101 10.98 -2.77 -3.06
C GLN A 101 10.98 -1.30 -3.50
N LYS A 102 12.15 -0.76 -3.87
CA LYS A 102 12.21 0.60 -4.42
C LYS A 102 11.35 0.75 -5.68
N ARG A 103 11.43 -0.21 -6.60
CA ARG A 103 10.62 -0.20 -7.82
C ARG A 103 9.12 -0.28 -7.51
N LYS A 104 8.72 -1.04 -6.50
CA LYS A 104 7.34 -1.10 -6.01
C LYS A 104 6.89 0.27 -5.51
N ASP A 105 7.69 0.92 -4.66
CA ASP A 105 7.35 2.23 -4.10
C ASP A 105 7.23 3.31 -5.19
N ASP A 106 8.15 3.31 -6.15
CA ASP A 106 8.14 4.24 -7.28
C ASP A 106 6.88 4.01 -8.14
N LEU A 107 6.56 2.76 -8.45
CA LEU A 107 5.35 2.43 -9.21
C LEU A 107 4.07 2.79 -8.44
N TYR A 108 4.02 2.56 -7.12
CA TYR A 108 2.86 2.92 -6.30
C TYR A 108 2.62 4.43 -6.29
N LYS A 109 3.69 5.24 -6.19
CA LYS A 109 3.58 6.71 -6.27
C LYS A 109 3.01 7.16 -7.61
N GLU A 110 3.47 6.58 -8.71
CA GLU A 110 2.96 6.89 -10.05
C GLU A 110 1.48 6.48 -10.19
N CYS A 111 1.12 5.28 -9.72
CA CYS A 111 -0.25 4.76 -9.78
C CYS A 111 -1.21 5.61 -8.96
N TRP A 112 -0.82 6.03 -7.76
CA TRP A 112 -1.60 6.95 -6.93
C TRP A 112 -1.80 8.30 -7.58
N GLY A 113 -0.75 8.87 -8.19
CA GLY A 113 -0.84 10.13 -8.91
C GLY A 113 -1.80 10.06 -10.10
N MET A 114 -1.82 8.94 -10.82
CA MET A 114 -2.76 8.70 -11.92
C MET A 114 -4.19 8.47 -11.42
N ALA A 115 -4.36 7.65 -10.39
CA ALA A 115 -5.67 7.35 -9.80
C ALA A 115 -6.37 8.60 -9.29
N ARG A 116 -5.64 9.47 -8.59
CA ARG A 116 -6.18 10.74 -8.09
C ARG A 116 -6.75 11.60 -9.23
N LYS A 117 -5.97 11.78 -10.31
CA LYS A 117 -6.41 12.56 -11.48
C LYS A 117 -7.67 11.96 -12.12
N LEU A 118 -7.70 10.65 -12.31
CA LEU A 118 -8.85 9.97 -12.91
C LEU A 118 -10.11 10.07 -12.06
N VAL A 119 -9.99 9.92 -10.74
CA VAL A 119 -11.13 10.06 -9.83
C VAL A 119 -11.60 11.52 -9.76
N ASP A 120 -10.68 12.48 -9.72
CA ASP A 120 -11.01 13.91 -9.74
C ASP A 120 -11.80 14.28 -11.02
N GLU A 121 -11.33 13.83 -12.19
CA GLU A 121 -12.01 14.02 -13.48
C GLU A 121 -13.41 13.41 -13.47
N TRP A 122 -13.54 12.16 -13.03
CA TRP A 122 -14.83 11.45 -12.97
C TRP A 122 -15.83 12.12 -12.03
N MET A 123 -15.38 12.61 -10.87
CA MET A 123 -16.22 13.31 -9.91
C MET A 123 -16.67 14.67 -10.45
N ALA A 124 -15.77 15.40 -11.13
CA ALA A 124 -16.10 16.67 -11.78
C ALA A 124 -17.15 16.49 -12.89
N GLU A 125 -17.00 15.45 -13.72
CA GLU A 125 -17.99 15.10 -14.77
C GLU A 125 -19.36 14.77 -14.18
N LYS A 126 -19.40 14.01 -13.08
CA LYS A 126 -20.65 13.68 -12.39
C LYS A 126 -21.36 14.91 -11.82
N ALA A 127 -20.61 15.85 -11.27
CA ALA A 127 -21.18 17.08 -10.74
C ALA A 127 -21.79 17.95 -11.87
N GLN A 128 -21.14 18.03 -13.03
CA GLN A 128 -21.68 18.73 -14.20
C GLN A 128 -22.97 18.10 -14.74
N GLN A 129 -23.09 16.77 -14.72
CA GLN A 129 -24.29 16.06 -15.18
C GLN A 129 -25.49 16.19 -14.23
N GLN A 130 -25.25 16.48 -12.94
CA GLN A 130 -26.31 16.60 -11.93
C GLN A 130 -26.79 18.05 -11.69
N GLY A 131 -26.22 19.04 -12.39
CA GLY A 131 -26.59 20.45 -12.23
C GLY A 131 -26.21 21.05 -10.87
N THR A 132 -25.59 20.27 -9.99
CA THR A 132 -25.04 20.69 -8.70
C THR A 132 -23.57 21.04 -8.88
N GLN A 133 -23.25 22.33 -8.77
CA GLN A 133 -21.89 22.83 -8.79
C GLN A 133 -21.08 22.12 -7.68
N PRO A 134 -19.96 21.44 -7.99
CA PRO A 134 -19.15 20.80 -6.97
C PRO A 134 -18.50 21.90 -6.13
N GLN A 135 -18.85 21.96 -4.85
CA GLN A 135 -18.07 22.75 -3.90
C GLN A 135 -16.74 22.00 -3.75
N PRO A 136 -15.60 22.60 -4.13
CA PRO A 136 -14.31 22.00 -3.83
C PRO A 136 -14.22 21.78 -2.31
N PRO A 137 -13.52 20.74 -1.84
CA PRO A 137 -13.22 20.63 -0.42
C PRO A 137 -12.60 21.97 0.00
N ALA A 138 -13.16 22.56 1.06
CA ALA A 138 -12.66 23.82 1.59
C ALA A 138 -11.15 23.67 1.77
N GLU A 139 -10.37 24.36 0.94
CA GLU A 139 -9.00 24.65 1.29
C GLU A 139 -9.11 25.52 2.53
N ASP A 140 -8.96 24.91 3.71
CA ASP A 140 -8.53 25.61 4.92
C ASP A 140 -7.09 26.08 4.67
N PHE A 141 -6.98 27.05 3.78
CA PHE A 141 -5.82 27.90 3.59
C PHE A 141 -5.82 28.84 4.80
N HIS A 142 -5.42 28.30 5.95
CA HIS A 142 -4.93 29.14 7.03
C HIS A 142 -3.68 29.85 6.51
N GLN A 143 -3.88 31.07 6.01
CA GLN A 143 -2.83 32.07 5.95
C GLN A 143 -2.45 32.39 7.39
N ASP A 144 -1.55 31.59 7.96
CA ASP A 144 -0.84 32.00 9.15
C ASP A 144 0.24 32.99 8.70
N GLU A 145 -0.16 34.26 8.66
CA GLU A 145 0.73 35.41 8.56
C GLU A 145 1.58 35.50 9.83
N THR A 146 2.63 34.68 9.94
CA THR A 146 3.80 35.00 10.78
C THR A 146 5.08 34.64 10.06
N ARG A 147 5.43 35.51 9.11
CA ARG A 147 6.74 35.55 8.45
C ARG A 147 7.69 36.38 9.33
N PRO A 148 8.66 35.80 10.05
CA PRO A 148 9.77 36.61 10.54
C PRO A 148 10.67 36.93 9.34
N SER A 149 10.74 38.21 8.99
CA SER A 149 11.74 38.80 8.11
C SER A 149 13.14 38.43 8.62
N ILE A 150 13.83 37.54 7.90
CA ILE A 150 15.26 37.33 8.09
C ILE A 150 15.97 38.31 7.15
N SER A 151 16.33 39.47 7.69
CA SER A 151 17.19 40.45 7.06
C SER A 151 18.56 39.82 6.82
N ILE A 152 18.90 39.55 5.55
CA ILE A 152 20.26 39.20 5.15
C ILE A 152 21.05 40.50 5.07
N GLU A 153 21.66 40.89 6.19
CA GLU A 153 22.67 41.96 6.19
C GLU A 153 23.96 41.45 5.54
N ARG A 154 24.25 42.07 4.39
CA ARG A 154 25.55 42.15 3.74
C ARG A 154 26.61 42.60 4.76
N ARG A 155 27.61 41.76 5.05
CA ARG A 155 28.93 42.24 5.49
C ARG A 155 29.99 41.82 4.48
N GLN A 156 30.45 42.82 3.74
CA GLN A 156 31.76 42.84 3.12
C GLN A 156 32.83 43.03 4.20
N ALA A 157 33.91 42.24 4.10
CA ALA A 157 35.29 42.49 4.52
C ALA A 157 36.05 41.28 3.93
N ASP A 158 36.84 41.36 2.87
CA ASP A 158 38.03 42.17 2.57
C ASP A 158 39.15 42.11 3.61
N ALA A 159 40.37 41.94 3.09
CA ALA A 159 41.68 41.64 3.69
C ALA A 159 41.85 40.19 4.19
N GLY A 160 42.81 39.38 3.74
CA GLY A 160 44.10 39.67 3.11
C GLY A 160 45.23 39.15 4.01
N HIS A 161 46.21 38.43 3.42
CA HIS A 161 47.49 37.99 4.01
C HIS A 161 47.39 36.94 5.14
N SER A 162 48.29 35.98 5.35
CA SER A 162 49.69 35.84 4.95
C SER A 162 50.11 34.35 5.00
N ALA A 163 51.24 34.07 4.34
CA ALA A 163 51.94 32.80 4.24
C ALA A 163 52.43 32.21 5.59
N ALA A 164 52.58 30.88 5.61
CA ALA A 164 53.75 30.15 6.08
C ALA A 164 53.72 28.73 5.49
#